data_AF-A0A950QCK5-F1
#
_entry.id   AF-A0A950QCK5-F1
#
_cell.length_a   1.000
_cell.length_b   1.000
_cell.length_c   1.000
_cell.angle_alpha   90.00
_cell.angle_beta   90.00
_cell.angle_gamma   90.00
#
_symmetry.space_group_name_H-M   'P 1'
#
loop_
_entity.id
_entity.type
_entity.pdbx_description
1 polymer ?
#
loop_
_entity_poly.entity_id
_entity_poly.type
_entity_poly.pdbx_seq_one_letter_code
_entity_poly.pdbx_strand_id
1 'polypeptide(L)'
;NGNAGTDHGHGNVMWVMGGPVRGGKVYGEWPGLSDAHLHQGRDLAVTTDFRAVMGSVLKAHLRLSDAAVNRVFPGAPPHSLPIVSA
;
A
#
# COMPACT_ATOMS: atom_id res chain seq x y z
N ASN A 1 0.41 -16.26 -10.84
CA ASN A 1 1.60 -17.13 -10.72
C ASN A 1 1.38 -18.53 -11.32
N GLY A 2 1.44 -18.72 -12.65
CA GLY A 2 1.15 -20.05 -13.25
C GLY A 2 1.52 -20.29 -14.71
N ASN A 3 2.56 -19.63 -15.24
CA ASN A 3 3.01 -19.88 -16.62
C ASN A 3 4.55 -19.86 -16.78
N ALA A 4 5.24 -20.81 -16.13
CA ALA A 4 6.69 -21.03 -16.28
C ALA A 4 7.62 -19.82 -15.95
N GLY A 5 7.14 -18.82 -15.20
CA GLY A 5 8.01 -17.84 -14.51
C GLY A 5 7.81 -16.37 -14.85
N THR A 6 6.92 -15.99 -15.79
CA THR A 6 6.68 -14.57 -16.13
C THR A 6 5.41 -13.96 -15.54
N ASP A 7 4.56 -14.77 -14.90
CA ASP A 7 3.34 -14.31 -14.23
C ASP A 7 3.66 -13.91 -12.78
N HIS A 8 3.75 -12.60 -12.55
CA HIS A 8 3.95 -12.00 -11.23
C HIS A 8 2.61 -11.93 -10.48
N GLY A 9 2.60 -12.38 -9.22
CA GLY A 9 1.42 -12.23 -8.37
C GLY A 9 1.00 -10.77 -8.21
N HIS A 10 -0.30 -10.52 -8.04
CA HIS A 10 -0.86 -9.17 -8.00
C HIS A 10 -0.51 -8.40 -6.71
N GLY A 11 -0.49 -9.08 -5.57
CA GLY A 11 -0.18 -8.50 -4.27
C GLY A 11 1.31 -8.32 -4.00
N ASN A 12 1.67 -7.22 -3.31
CA ASN A 12 3.04 -6.95 -2.83
C ASN A 12 3.03 -6.47 -1.37
N VAL A 13 4.23 -6.34 -0.79
CA VAL A 13 4.46 -5.66 0.49
C VAL A 13 5.15 -4.31 0.25
N MET A 14 4.80 -3.30 1.05
CA MET A 14 5.51 -2.02 1.11
C MET A 14 6.09 -1.82 2.50
N TRP A 15 7.40 -1.63 2.59
CA TRP A 15 8.07 -1.29 3.84
C TRP A 15 8.22 0.22 3.95
N VAL A 16 7.74 0.80 5.04
CA VAL A 16 7.91 2.23 5.34
C VAL A 16 8.79 2.33 6.59
N MET A 17 9.89 3.08 6.48
CA MET A 17 10.93 3.14 7.51
C MET A 17 11.38 4.59 7.70
N GLY A 18 11.64 4.97 8.95
CA GLY A 18 12.09 6.32 9.32
C GLY A 18 11.64 6.71 10.73
N GLY A 19 12.28 7.71 11.32
CA GLY A 19 11.97 8.15 12.70
C GLY A 19 10.50 8.53 12.92
N PRO A 20 9.87 9.32 12.04
CA PRO A 20 8.45 9.69 12.15
C PRO A 20 7.46 8.56 11.78
N VAL A 21 7.93 7.39 11.36
CA VAL A 21 7.06 6.29 10.96
C VAL A 21 6.42 5.67 12.20
N ARG A 22 5.09 5.50 12.15
CA ARG A 22 4.30 4.81 13.17
C ARG A 22 4.43 3.29 12.98
N GLY A 23 5.65 2.80 13.16
CA GLY A 23 6.07 1.41 12.91
C GLY A 23 5.55 0.39 13.92
N GLY A 24 6.05 -0.84 13.82
CA GLY A 24 5.65 -1.97 14.68
C GLY A 24 4.26 -2.53 14.37
N LYS A 25 3.72 -2.22 13.17
CA LYS A 25 2.37 -2.59 12.75
C LYS A 25 2.36 -3.00 11.30
N VAL A 26 1.52 -3.98 10.97
CA VAL A 26 1.10 -4.24 9.59
C VAL A 26 -0.14 -3.37 9.34
N TYR A 27 -0.07 -2.56 8.28
CA TYR A 27 -1.21 -1.78 7.81
C TYR A 27 -1.85 -2.49 6.62
N GLY A 28 -3.16 -2.32 6.46
CA GLY A 28 -3.96 -3.04 5.45
C GLY A 28 -4.48 -4.38 5.97
N GLU A 29 -5.28 -5.05 5.14
CA GLU A 29 -5.85 -6.36 5.46
C GLU A 29 -4.85 -7.47 5.09
N TRP A 30 -4.56 -8.34 6.05
CA TRP A 30 -3.80 -9.59 5.83
C TRP A 30 -4.76 -10.77 5.91
N PRO A 31 -5.20 -11.31 4.75
CA PRO A 31 -6.15 -12.42 4.77
C PRO A 31 -5.45 -13.74 5.13
N GLY A 32 -4.12 -13.85 5.04
CA GLY A 32 -3.39 -15.10 5.24
C GLY A 32 -3.18 -15.87 3.93
N LEU A 33 -2.58 -17.06 4.02
CA LEU A 33 -2.10 -17.84 2.87
C LEU A 33 -2.89 -19.14 2.61
N SER A 34 -4.00 -19.37 3.29
CA SER A 34 -4.85 -20.54 3.00
C SER A 34 -5.52 -20.41 1.64
N ASP A 35 -5.78 -21.52 0.95
CA ASP A 35 -6.37 -21.54 -0.40
C ASP A 35 -7.68 -20.74 -0.51
N ALA A 36 -8.51 -20.74 0.55
CA ALA A 36 -9.76 -19.98 0.63
C ALA A 36 -9.57 -18.45 0.59
N HIS A 37 -8.35 -17.96 0.84
CA HIS A 37 -8.01 -16.55 0.93
C HIS A 37 -7.22 -16.05 -0.28
N LEU A 38 -6.83 -16.95 -1.19
CA LEU A 38 -6.11 -16.57 -2.40
C LEU A 38 -7.08 -15.99 -3.44
N HIS A 39 -6.72 -14.85 -3.99
CA HIS A 39 -7.40 -14.25 -5.14
C HIS A 39 -7.36 -15.23 -6.31
N GLN A 40 -8.55 -15.62 -6.75
CA GLN A 40 -8.75 -16.61 -7.83
C GLN A 40 -8.02 -17.95 -7.57
N GLY A 41 -7.69 -18.27 -6.31
CA GLY A 41 -6.92 -19.46 -5.94
C GLY A 41 -5.44 -19.43 -6.32
N ARG A 42 -4.84 -18.25 -6.54
CA ARG A 42 -3.48 -18.14 -7.13
C ARG A 42 -2.51 -17.27 -6.35
N ASP A 43 -2.92 -16.07 -5.96
CA ASP A 43 -2.07 -15.10 -5.26
C ASP A 43 -2.86 -14.26 -4.26
N LEU A 44 -2.20 -13.34 -3.57
CA LEU A 44 -2.87 -12.45 -2.62
C LEU A 44 -3.61 -11.33 -3.34
N ALA A 45 -4.83 -11.07 -2.89
CA ALA A 45 -5.58 -9.89 -3.32
C ALA A 45 -4.84 -8.60 -2.91
N VAL A 46 -4.91 -7.57 -3.76
CA VAL A 46 -4.45 -6.23 -3.40
C VAL A 46 -5.44 -5.64 -2.41
N THR A 47 -5.03 -5.48 -1.15
CA THR A 47 -5.87 -4.93 -0.08
C THR A 47 -5.60 -3.45 0.20
N THR A 48 -4.52 -2.91 -0.36
CA THR A 48 -4.07 -1.55 -0.10
C THR A 48 -3.64 -0.89 -1.40
N ASP A 49 -4.21 0.27 -1.71
CA ASP A 49 -3.75 1.10 -2.82
C ASP A 49 -2.41 1.74 -2.46
N PHE A 50 -1.35 1.45 -3.22
CA PHE A 50 -0.01 1.99 -2.96
C PHE A 50 0.02 3.53 -2.94
N ARG A 51 -0.91 4.19 -3.66
CA ARG A 51 -1.01 5.66 -3.71
C ARG A 51 -1.39 6.24 -2.34
N ALA A 52 -2.14 5.50 -1.52
CA ALA A 52 -2.45 5.88 -0.14
C ALA A 52 -1.18 5.90 0.73
N VAL A 53 -0.31 4.91 0.56
CA VAL A 53 0.99 4.82 1.26
C VAL A 53 1.89 5.97 0.83
N MET A 54 2.09 6.13 -0.47
CA MET A 54 2.97 7.16 -1.04
C MET A 54 2.45 8.57 -0.73
N GLY A 55 1.15 8.81 -0.85
CA GLY A 55 0.52 10.10 -0.52
C GLY A 55 0.75 10.49 0.94
N SER A 56 0.68 9.54 1.86
CA SER A 56 0.96 9.77 3.29
C SER A 56 2.43 10.18 3.52
N VAL A 57 3.37 9.53 2.82
CA VAL A 57 4.79 9.89 2.86
C VAL A 57 5.03 11.28 2.24
N LEU A 58 4.43 11.59 1.08
CA LEU A 58 4.57 12.89 0.43
C LEU A 58 4.06 14.04 1.32
N LYS A 59 2.91 13.85 1.98
CA LYS A 59 2.36 14.84 2.92
C LYS A 59 3.29 15.06 4.12
N ALA A 60 3.75 13.98 4.75
CA ALA A 60 4.52 14.08 5.98
C ALA A 60 5.99 14.49 5.74
N HIS A 61 6.64 13.87 4.76
CA HIS A 61 8.07 14.06 4.51
C HIS A 61 8.37 15.30 3.66
N LEU A 62 7.60 15.53 2.60
CA LEU A 62 7.80 16.67 1.68
C LEU A 62 6.88 17.85 1.97
N ARG A 63 6.02 17.75 2.99
CA ARG A 63 5.08 18.81 3.38
C ARG A 63 4.15 19.26 2.26
N LEU A 64 3.78 18.34 1.36
CA LEU A 64 2.86 18.64 0.28
C LEU A 64 1.43 18.83 0.80
N SER A 65 0.72 19.79 0.21
CA SER A 65 -0.71 19.97 0.44
C SER A 65 -1.54 18.85 -0.21
N ASP A 66 -2.79 18.69 0.22
CA ASP A 66 -3.70 17.71 -0.39
C ASP A 66 -3.91 17.97 -1.89
N ALA A 67 -3.96 19.24 -2.30
CA ALA A 67 -4.06 19.60 -3.72
C ALA A 67 -2.82 19.18 -4.52
N ALA A 68 -1.63 19.31 -3.94
CA ALA A 68 -0.38 18.87 -4.57
C ALA A 68 -0.32 17.34 -4.65
N VAL A 69 -0.71 16.63 -3.58
CA VAL A 69 -0.77 15.15 -3.57
C VAL A 69 -1.80 14.64 -4.60
N ASN A 70 -2.98 15.27 -4.69
CA ASN A 70 -3.99 14.91 -5.69
C ASN A 70 -3.51 15.19 -7.13
N ARG A 71 -2.60 16.15 -7.33
CA ARG A 71 -1.96 16.38 -8.64
C ARG A 71 -0.97 15.25 -8.99
N VAL A 72 -0.27 14.69 -8.00
CA VAL A 72 0.67 13.56 -8.19
C VAL A 72 -0.10 12.25 -8.37
N PHE A 73 -1.16 12.02 -7.60
CA PHE A 73 -2.00 10.82 -7.66
C PHE A 73 -3.49 11.15 -7.90
N PRO A 74 -3.87 11.56 -9.12
CA PRO A 74 -5.26 11.86 -9.43
C PRO A 74 -6.17 10.64 -9.20
N GLY A 75 -7.31 10.86 -8.53
CA GLY A 75 -8.30 9.82 -8.26
C GLY A 75 -7.84 8.73 -7.29
N ALA A 76 -6.75 8.96 -6.55
CA ALA A 76 -6.38 8.09 -5.44
C ALA A 76 -7.47 8.13 -4.34
N PRO A 77 -7.67 7.03 -3.61
CA PRO A 77 -8.59 7.02 -2.48
C PRO A 77 -8.19 8.13 -1.47
N PRO A 78 -9.17 8.82 -0.85
CA PRO A 78 -8.88 9.88 0.13
C PRO A 78 -8.19 9.38 1.40
N HIS A 79 -7.96 8.08 1.53
CA HIS A 79 -7.35 7.45 2.69
C HIS A 79 -5.85 7.69 2.72
N SER A 80 -5.41 8.70 3.46
CA SER A 80 -4.05 8.69 4.02
C SER A 80 -3.98 7.63 5.11
N LEU A 81 -3.19 6.59 4.92
CA LEU A 81 -2.88 5.67 6.00
C LEU A 81 -2.14 6.45 7.10
N PRO A 82 -2.46 6.28 8.38
CA PRO A 82 -1.78 6.99 9.47
C PRO A 82 -0.40 6.35 9.76
N ILE A 83 0.45 6.26 8.75
CA ILE A 83 1.74 5.56 8.77
C ILE A 83 2.92 6.47 9.11
N VAL A 84 2.77 7.79 8.95
CA VAL A 84 3.78 8.79 9.33
C VAL A 84 3.13 9.82 10.26
N SER A 85 3.80 10.20 11.34
CA SER A 85 3.35 11.31 12.18
C SER A 85 3.43 12.63 11.41
N ALA A 86 2.45 13.52 11.65
CA ALA A 86 2.46 14.88 11.14
C ALA A 86 3.65 15.68 11.70
#